data_AF-A0A3D4HLD0-F1
#
_entry.id   AF-A0A3D4HLD0-F1
#
_cell.length_a   1.000
_cell.length_b   1.000
_cell.length_c   1.000
_cell.angle_alpha   90.00
_cell.angle_beta   90.00
_cell.angle_gamma   90.00
#
_symmetry.space_group_name_H-M   'P 1'
#
loop_
_entity.id
_entity.type
_entity.pdbx_description
1 polymer ?
#
loop_
_entity_poly.entity_id
_entity_poly.type
_entity_poly.pdbx_seq_one_letter_code
_entity_poly.pdbx_strand_id
1 'polypeptide(L)'
;MAPEGRVPVLIFAVAAVISLLFFPWRVAVLPAALASFLAWFFRDPERLPPEDVDGWVSPADGRVVEVYPSEHPFMGRCTVVGVFMSPLDVHVNRMPVDG
;
A
#
# COMPACT_ATOMS: atom_id res chain seq x y z
N MET A 1 -5.46 7.86 -2.48
CA MET A 1 -5.19 6.65 -3.30
C MET A 1 -3.86 6.84 -3.99
N ALA A 2 -3.01 5.83 -3.92
CA ALA A 2 -1.70 5.83 -4.55
C ALA A 2 -1.84 6.00 -6.09
N PRO A 3 -0.98 6.78 -6.75
CA PRO A 3 -1.04 7.00 -8.21
C PRO A 3 -1.08 5.70 -9.03
N GLU A 4 -0.36 4.67 -8.58
CA GLU A 4 -0.21 3.36 -9.21
C GLU A 4 -1.52 2.57 -9.22
N GLY A 5 -2.39 2.81 -8.24
CA GLY A 5 -3.69 2.15 -8.12
C GLY A 5 -4.75 2.67 -9.08
N ARG A 6 -4.58 3.88 -9.64
CA ARG A 6 -5.63 4.54 -10.44
C ARG A 6 -5.95 3.78 -11.72
N VAL A 7 -4.93 3.35 -12.44
CA VAL A 7 -5.07 2.63 -13.72
C VAL A 7 -5.76 1.28 -13.55
N PRO A 8 -5.29 0.36 -12.66
CA PRO A 8 -5.95 -0.94 -12.50
C PRO A 8 -7.37 -0.82 -11.95
N VAL A 9 -7.63 0.10 -11.01
CA VAL A 9 -9.00 0.36 -10.51
C VAL A 9 -9.91 0.82 -11.65
N LEU A 10 -9.46 1.75 -12.49
CA LEU A 10 -10.24 2.24 -13.62
C LEU A 10 -10.55 1.12 -14.63
N ILE A 11 -9.57 0.27 -14.96
CA ILE A 11 -9.75 -0.85 -15.88
C ILE A 11 -10.89 -1.77 -15.40
N PHE A 12 -10.85 -2.20 -14.14
CA PHE A 12 -11.87 -3.11 -13.60
C PHE A 12 -13.21 -2.42 -13.37
N ALA A 13 -13.22 -1.12 -13.03
CA ALA A 13 -14.45 -0.35 -12.94
C ALA A 13 -15.15 -0.23 -14.31
N VAL A 14 -14.40 0.08 -15.37
CA VAL A 14 -14.93 0.12 -16.74
C VAL A 14 -15.41 -1.26 -17.18
N ALA A 15 -14.66 -2.32 -16.90
CA ALA A 15 -15.07 -3.69 -17.20
C ALA A 15 -16.36 -4.08 -16.46
N ALA A 16 -16.56 -3.63 -15.22
CA ALA A 16 -17.78 -3.85 -14.46
C ALA A 16 -18.98 -3.11 -15.09
N VAL A 17 -18.80 -1.86 -15.51
CA VAL A 17 -19.85 -1.10 -16.21
C VAL A 17 -20.22 -1.75 -17.53
N ILE A 18 -19.24 -2.12 -18.37
CA ILE A 18 -19.49 -2.84 -19.63
C ILE A 18 -20.22 -4.15 -19.35
N SER A 19 -19.79 -4.91 -18.35
CA SER A 19 -20.42 -6.17 -17.98
C SER A 19 -21.90 -5.98 -17.58
N LEU A 20 -22.22 -4.92 -16.83
CA LEU A 20 -23.59 -4.60 -16.41
C LEU A 20 -24.48 -4.16 -17.58
N LEU A 21 -23.91 -3.52 -18.61
CA LEU A 21 -24.65 -3.04 -19.78
C LEU A 21 -24.98 -4.17 -20.79
N PHE A 22 -24.11 -5.17 -20.93
CA PHE A 22 -24.22 -6.19 -21.98
C PHE A 22 -24.56 -7.60 -21.48
N PHE A 23 -24.44 -7.87 -20.18
CA PHE A 23 -24.60 -9.21 -19.60
C PHE A 23 -25.50 -9.21 -18.35
N PRO A 24 -25.98 -10.39 -17.90
CA PRO A 24 -26.66 -10.48 -16.61
C PRO A 24 -25.78 -9.96 -15.48
N TRP A 25 -26.39 -9.30 -14.50
CA TRP A 25 -25.70 -8.63 -13.39
C TRP A 25 -24.67 -9.51 -12.66
N ARG A 26 -24.87 -10.83 -12.63
CA ARG A 26 -23.94 -11.81 -12.02
C ARG A 26 -22.54 -11.74 -12.61
N VAL A 27 -22.41 -11.42 -13.90
CA VAL A 27 -21.12 -11.28 -14.59
C VAL A 27 -20.36 -10.04 -14.11
N ALA A 28 -21.08 -8.96 -13.78
CA ALA A 28 -20.48 -7.72 -13.29
C ALA A 28 -19.94 -7.82 -11.84
N VAL A 29 -20.36 -8.83 -11.07
CA VAL A 29 -19.95 -9.01 -9.67
C VAL A 29 -18.43 -9.16 -9.54
N LEU A 30 -17.81 -10.00 -10.38
CA LEU A 30 -16.37 -10.26 -10.31
C LEU A 30 -15.51 -9.01 -10.61
N PRO A 31 -15.68 -8.30 -11.75
CA PRO A 31 -14.91 -7.09 -12.02
C PRO A 31 -15.22 -5.97 -11.00
N ALA A 32 -16.46 -5.86 -10.52
CA ALA A 32 -16.80 -4.87 -9.49
C ALA A 32 -16.11 -5.18 -8.14
N ALA A 33 -16.09 -6.44 -7.73
CA ALA A 33 -15.39 -6.87 -6.52
C ALA A 33 -13.89 -6.62 -6.63
N LEU A 34 -13.30 -6.89 -7.80
CA LEU A 34 -11.87 -6.66 -8.04
C LEU A 34 -11.53 -5.16 -8.09
N ALA A 35 -12.37 -4.34 -8.73
CA ALA A 35 -12.21 -2.87 -8.70
C ALA A 35 -12.27 -2.34 -7.27
N SER A 36 -13.22 -2.83 -6.46
CA SER A 36 -13.37 -2.46 -5.05
C SER A 36 -12.17 -2.89 -4.21
N PHE A 37 -11.70 -4.13 -4.38
CA PHE A 37 -10.52 -4.65 -3.70
C PHE A 37 -9.27 -3.84 -4.04
N LEU A 38 -9.03 -3.56 -5.33
CA LEU A 38 -7.89 -2.74 -5.77
C LEU A 38 -7.98 -1.32 -5.23
N ALA A 39 -9.17 -0.73 -5.21
CA ALA A 39 -9.37 0.60 -4.65
C ALA A 39 -9.03 0.65 -3.16
N TRP A 40 -9.37 -0.41 -2.43
CA TRP A 40 -9.06 -0.57 -1.02
C TRP A 40 -7.59 -0.93 -0.75
N PHE A 41 -6.96 -1.73 -1.63
CA PHE A 41 -5.55 -2.15 -1.51
C PHE A 41 -4.60 -0.98 -1.77
N PHE A 42 -4.84 -0.20 -2.83
CA PHE A 42 -4.07 1.01 -3.18
C PHE A 42 -4.56 2.27 -2.46
N ARG A 43 -5.32 2.11 -1.37
CA ARG A 43 -5.73 3.25 -0.55
C ARG A 43 -4.47 3.93 -0.01
N ASP A 44 -4.55 5.25 0.08
CA ASP A 44 -3.48 6.05 0.65
C ASP A 44 -4.13 7.16 1.48
N PRO A 45 -4.43 6.88 2.76
CA PRO A 45 -4.98 7.86 3.67
C PRO A 45 -3.89 8.83 4.14
N GLU A 46 -4.29 10.07 4.44
CA GLU A 46 -3.42 11.03 5.12
C GLU A 46 -3.03 10.49 6.49
N ARG A 47 -1.77 10.71 6.87
CA ARG A 47 -1.23 10.33 8.19
C ARG A 47 -0.59 11.54 8.82
N LEU A 48 -0.85 11.72 10.10
CA LEU A 48 -0.15 12.68 10.94
C LEU A 48 0.93 11.92 11.71
N PRO A 49 2.22 12.20 11.48
CA PRO A 49 3.27 11.67 12.33
C PRO A 49 3.11 12.26 13.76
N PRO A 50 3.54 11.55 14.81
CA PRO A 50 3.52 12.10 16.16
C PRO A 50 4.48 13.31 16.23
N GLU A 51 4.04 14.40 16.89
CA GLU A 51 4.75 15.69 16.89
C GLU A 51 6.04 15.69 17.72
N ASP A 52 6.16 14.77 18.69
CA ASP A 52 7.25 14.74 19.70
C ASP A 52 8.25 13.58 19.51
N VAL A 53 8.41 13.06 18.28
CA VAL A 53 9.38 11.98 18.04
C VAL A 53 10.75 12.57 17.71
N ASP A 54 11.62 12.68 18.71
CA ASP A 54 13.06 12.93 18.51
C ASP A 54 13.74 11.63 18.03
N GLY A 55 13.36 11.17 16.84
CA GLY A 55 13.74 9.87 16.31
C GLY A 55 13.04 9.47 15.01
N TRP A 56 13.09 8.18 14.69
CA TRP A 56 12.57 7.60 13.46
C TRP A 56 11.16 7.07 13.69
N VAL A 57 10.24 7.35 12.76
CA VAL A 57 8.93 6.70 12.70
C VAL A 57 8.95 5.51 11.75
N SER A 58 8.00 4.59 11.90
CA SER A 58 7.89 3.46 10.97
C SER A 58 7.60 3.98 9.55
N PRO A 59 8.35 3.53 8.52
CA PRO A 59 8.13 3.97 7.14
C PRO A 59 6.86 3.35 6.54
N ALA A 60 6.33 2.27 7.12
CA ALA A 60 5.24 1.48 6.57
C ALA A 60 4.31 0.95 7.67
N ASP A 61 3.06 0.62 7.30
CA ASP A 61 2.19 -0.21 8.14
C ASP A 61 2.60 -1.67 7.99
N GLY A 62 2.66 -2.38 9.12
CA GLY A 62 2.92 -3.80 9.10
C GLY A 62 3.52 -4.30 10.39
N ARG A 63 4.11 -5.49 10.32
CA ARG A 63 4.76 -6.15 11.45
C ARG A 63 6.27 -6.12 11.28
N VAL A 64 7.00 -5.71 12.31
CA VAL A 64 8.45 -5.92 12.36
C VAL A 64 8.71 -7.42 12.44
N VAL A 65 9.39 -7.96 11.42
CA VAL A 65 9.70 -9.39 11.32
C VAL A 65 11.18 -9.69 11.54
N GLU A 66 12.05 -8.70 11.31
CA GLU A 66 13.49 -8.87 11.44
C GLU A 66 14.15 -7.58 11.95
N VAL A 67 15.12 -7.74 12.86
CA VAL A 67 16.01 -6.67 13.32
C VAL A 67 17.40 -7.26 13.51
N TYR A 68 18.39 -6.81 12.72
CA TYR A 68 19.75 -7.35 12.80
C TYR A 68 20.82 -6.34 12.36
N PRO A 69 22.06 -6.46 12.87
CA PRO A 69 23.18 -5.64 12.41
C PRO A 69 23.67 -6.08 11.02
N SER A 70 24.03 -5.13 10.18
CA SER A 70 24.56 -5.36 8.83
C SER A 70 25.66 -4.35 8.49
N GLU A 71 26.41 -4.63 7.44
CA GLU A 71 27.42 -3.72 6.89
C GLU A 71 27.00 -3.32 5.48
N HIS A 72 26.57 -2.07 5.32
CA HIS A 72 26.06 -1.55 4.07
C HIS A 72 27.18 -0.83 3.29
N PRO A 73 27.34 -1.03 1.98
CA PRO A 73 28.44 -0.46 1.19
C PRO A 73 28.57 1.06 1.29
N PHE A 74 27.46 1.76 1.51
CA PHE A 74 27.41 3.23 1.57
C PHE A 74 27.24 3.79 2.98
N MET A 75 26.72 3.01 3.93
CA MET A 75 26.42 3.48 5.29
C MET A 75 27.36 2.90 6.36
N GLY A 76 28.20 1.93 5.99
CA GLY A 76 29.01 1.18 6.95
C GLY A 76 28.14 0.30 7.85
N ARG A 77 28.53 0.16 9.12
CA ARG A 77 27.77 -0.60 10.11
C ARG A 77 26.41 0.05 10.36
N CYS A 78 25.34 -0.70 10.13
CA CYS A 78 23.96 -0.25 10.31
C CYS A 78 23.09 -1.34 10.94
N THR A 79 21.89 -0.98 11.39
CA THR A 79 20.86 -1.93 11.82
C THR A 79 19.77 -1.97 10.75
N VAL A 80 19.46 -3.17 10.27
CA VAL A 80 18.37 -3.41 9.32
C VAL A 80 17.11 -3.73 10.11
N VAL A 81 16.00 -3.06 9.76
CA VAL A 81 14.67 -3.32 10.31
C VAL A 81 13.75 -3.72 9.16
N GLY A 82 13.30 -4.97 9.16
CA GLY A 82 12.38 -5.52 8.17
C GLY A 82 10.93 -5.41 8.64
N VAL A 83 10.10 -4.70 7.88
CA VAL A 83 8.65 -4.57 8.12
C VAL A 83 7.89 -5.36 7.05
N PHE A 84 7.13 -6.36 7.48
CA PHE A 84 6.24 -7.12 6.61
C PHE A 84 4.87 -6.44 6.52
N MET A 85 4.48 -6.07 5.31
CA MET A 85 3.17 -5.49 4.99
C MET A 85 2.24 -6.60 4.52
N SER A 86 1.17 -6.87 5.26
CA SER A 86 0.13 -7.80 4.85
C SER A 86 -0.75 -7.16 3.76
N PRO A 87 -1.51 -7.95 2.97
CA PRO A 87 -2.50 -7.42 2.02
C PRO A 87 -3.55 -6.49 2.63
N LEU A 88 -3.69 -6.50 3.96
CA LEU A 88 -4.61 -5.62 4.67
C LEU A 88 -4.01 -4.27 5.04
N ASP A 89 -2.70 -4.14 5.01
CA ASP A 89 -1.98 -2.92 5.31
C ASP A 89 -1.99 -1.94 4.12
N VAL A 90 -1.74 -0.66 4.42
CA VAL A 90 -1.57 0.36 3.37
C VAL A 90 -0.21 0.16 2.72
N HIS A 91 -0.18 -0.24 1.44
CA HIS A 91 1.04 -0.53 0.67
C HIS A 91 1.74 0.74 0.17
N VAL A 92 2.08 1.63 1.10
CA VAL A 92 2.79 2.89 0.84
C VAL A 92 3.93 3.03 1.84
N ASN A 93 5.15 3.16 1.33
CA ASN A 93 6.33 3.50 2.12
C ASN A 93 6.50 5.02 2.15
N ARG A 94 6.67 5.57 3.36
CA ARG A 94 6.92 6.99 3.63
C ARG A 94 8.33 7.16 4.19
N MET A 95 8.86 8.39 4.13
CA MET A 95 10.13 8.69 4.76
C MET A 95 9.99 8.58 6.29
N PRO A 96 10.89 7.85 6.98
CA PRO A 96 10.80 7.62 8.42
C PRO A 96 11.35 8.79 9.25
N VAL A 97 12.04 9.74 8.64
CA VAL A 97 12.58 10.96 9.25
C VAL A 97 12.72 12.02 8.15
N ASP A 98 12.79 13.29 8.53
CA ASP A 98 13.11 14.39 7.62
C ASP A 98 14.51 14.19 7.00
N GLY A 99 14.66 14.63 5.75
CA GLY A 99 15.87 14.46 4.93
C GLY A 99 16.66 15.74 4.69
#